data_AF-A0A9D8L0X7-F1
#
_entry.id   AF-A0A9D8L0X7-F1
#
_cell.length_a   1.000
_cell.length_b   1.000
_cell.length_c   1.000
_cell.angle_alpha   90.00
_cell.angle_beta   90.00
_cell.angle_gamma   90.00
#
_symmetry.space_group_name_H-M   'P 1'
#
loop_
_entity.id
_entity.type
_entity.pdbx_description
1 polymer ?
#
loop_
_entity_poly.entity_id
_entity_poly.type
_entity_poly.pdbx_seq_one_letter_code
_entity_poly.pdbx_strand_id
1 'polypeptide(L)'
;MANDLSGAALIAVDWGTSRLRAFLLDREGRELAEADSDAGIARITAGGHEDVFERLVAGWPKLPAIMAGMIGSRQGWREAAYLPCPASPAGLAERTLRFTTTGGRAVTIVPGVMLRSPIRDGDVIRGEETQVIGLLGRDPRFEGVVILPGTHSKWATVGGGALADFQTFLTGEMFELLSKHSFLRHSVAEGGAELSTLPDFGLAVKRMVVEGLPFLAAIFSVRVRQLLDNVTREDNLAYLSGLVIG
;
A
#
# COMPACT_ATOMS: atom_id res chain seq x y z
N MET A 1 1.99 30.90 -11.07
CA MET A 1 2.12 30.59 -12.52
C MET A 1 1.20 29.42 -12.78
N ALA A 2 0.25 29.51 -13.70
CA ALA A 2 -0.54 28.33 -14.07
C ALA A 2 0.42 27.36 -14.78
N ASN A 3 0.53 26.11 -14.29
CA ASN A 3 1.27 25.09 -15.02
C ASN A 3 0.68 24.99 -16.43
N ASP A 4 1.53 24.99 -17.44
CA ASP A 4 1.10 24.71 -18.80
C ASP A 4 0.60 23.26 -18.86
N LEU A 5 -0.71 23.10 -18.96
CA LEU A 5 -1.36 21.79 -19.07
C LEU A 5 -1.49 21.34 -20.53
N SER A 6 -0.85 22.05 -21.47
CA SER A 6 -0.79 21.64 -22.87
C SER A 6 -0.08 20.28 -23.00
N GLY A 7 -0.64 19.40 -23.83
CA GLY A 7 -0.09 18.04 -24.02
C GLY A 7 -0.57 16.98 -23.01
N ALA A 8 -1.38 17.35 -22.01
CA ALA A 8 -1.99 16.39 -21.09
C ALA A 8 -2.81 15.31 -21.83
N ALA A 9 -2.64 14.05 -21.42
CA ALA A 9 -3.18 12.89 -22.12
C ALA A 9 -3.93 11.91 -21.21
N LEU A 10 -3.57 11.82 -19.93
CA LEU A 10 -4.11 10.82 -19.00
C LEU A 10 -4.15 11.35 -17.57
N ILE A 11 -5.13 10.90 -16.79
CA ILE A 11 -5.13 11.04 -15.34
C ILE A 11 -4.85 9.67 -14.72
N ALA A 12 -3.75 9.55 -13.97
CA ALA A 12 -3.46 8.36 -13.16
C ALA A 12 -3.92 8.60 -11.72
N VAL A 13 -4.59 7.63 -11.11
CA VAL A 13 -5.16 7.75 -9.77
C VAL A 13 -4.72 6.57 -8.92
N ASP A 14 -4.20 6.87 -7.74
CA ASP A 14 -4.03 5.90 -6.67
C ASP A 14 -5.02 6.23 -5.56
N TRP A 15 -6.00 5.34 -5.37
CA TRP A 15 -7.11 5.58 -4.47
C TRP A 15 -7.24 4.45 -3.46
N GLY A 16 -6.56 4.63 -2.34
CA GLY A 16 -6.50 3.71 -1.22
C GLY A 16 -7.66 3.89 -0.23
N THR A 17 -7.55 3.15 0.87
CA THR A 17 -8.55 3.16 1.96
C THR A 17 -8.68 4.53 2.62
N SER A 18 -7.56 5.23 2.83
CA SER A 18 -7.48 6.47 3.62
C SER A 18 -7.04 7.70 2.81
N ARG A 19 -6.48 7.51 1.62
CA ARG A 19 -5.93 8.58 0.78
C ARG A 19 -6.35 8.41 -0.68
N LEU A 20 -6.49 9.55 -1.35
CA LEU A 20 -6.69 9.66 -2.79
C LEU A 20 -5.59 10.56 -3.35
N ARG A 21 -4.88 10.09 -4.37
CA ARG A 21 -3.88 10.84 -5.13
C ARG A 21 -4.18 10.73 -6.61
N ALA A 22 -4.04 11.84 -7.32
CA ALA A 22 -4.20 11.91 -8.76
C ALA A 22 -2.99 12.62 -9.38
N PHE A 23 -2.60 12.17 -10.55
CA PHE A 23 -1.49 12.70 -11.34
C PHE A 23 -1.98 12.96 -12.76
N LEU A 24 -1.74 14.16 -13.27
CA LEU A 24 -2.00 14.53 -14.65
C LEU A 24 -0.75 14.26 -15.47
N LEU A 25 -0.85 13.40 -16.47
CA LEU A 25 0.29 12.93 -17.26
C LEU A 25 0.17 13.39 -18.71
N ASP A 26 1.32 13.71 -19.33
CA ASP A 26 1.42 13.89 -20.78
C ASP A 26 1.51 12.55 -21.54
N ARG A 27 1.71 12.61 -22.86
CA ARG A 27 1.82 11.41 -23.72
C ARG A 27 3.09 10.60 -23.49
N GLU A 28 4.12 11.21 -22.92
CA GLU A 28 5.38 10.57 -22.58
C GLU A 28 5.37 10.00 -21.15
N GLY A 29 4.27 10.18 -20.41
CA GLY A 29 4.12 9.73 -19.03
C GLY A 29 4.79 10.66 -18.02
N ARG A 30 5.16 11.88 -18.41
CA ARG A 30 5.68 12.89 -17.48
C ARG A 30 4.53 13.52 -16.72
N GLU A 31 4.75 13.76 -15.44
CA GLU A 31 3.80 14.44 -14.58
C GLU A 31 3.77 15.94 -14.87
N LEU A 32 2.57 16.46 -15.15
CA LEU A 32 2.27 17.87 -15.38
C LEU A 32 1.65 18.54 -14.14
N ALA A 33 0.94 17.77 -13.32
CA ALA A 33 0.32 18.22 -12.08
C ALA A 33 -0.01 17.04 -11.17
N GLU A 34 -0.08 17.31 -9.86
CA GLU A 34 -0.53 16.38 -8.83
C GLU A 34 -1.68 17.02 -8.03
N ALA A 35 -2.60 16.20 -7.53
CA ALA A 35 -3.60 16.59 -6.55
C ALA A 35 -3.84 15.44 -5.57
N ASP A 36 -4.01 15.74 -4.29
CA ASP A 36 -4.31 14.75 -3.26
C ASP A 36 -5.48 15.16 -2.34
N SER A 37 -6.03 14.16 -1.65
CA SER A 37 -7.08 14.35 -0.66
C SER A 37 -7.06 13.25 0.40
N ASP A 38 -7.55 13.60 1.59
CA ASP A 38 -7.87 12.65 2.66
C ASP A 38 -9.15 11.83 2.38
N ALA A 39 -9.80 12.00 1.23
CA ALA A 39 -10.99 11.27 0.82
C ALA A 39 -10.68 9.85 0.30
N GLY A 40 -10.03 9.02 1.11
CA GLY A 40 -9.94 7.58 0.85
C GLY A 40 -11.31 6.90 0.84
N ILE A 41 -11.42 5.71 0.23
CA ILE A 41 -12.71 5.05 0.02
C ILE A 41 -13.51 4.81 1.30
N ALA A 42 -12.85 4.63 2.46
CA ALA A 42 -13.52 4.39 3.74
C ALA A 42 -14.31 5.61 4.24
N ARG A 43 -14.09 6.81 3.68
CA ARG A 43 -14.77 8.04 4.07
C ARG A 43 -15.89 8.45 3.11
N ILE A 44 -16.15 7.65 2.09
CA ILE A 44 -17.09 7.97 1.01
C ILE A 44 -18.29 7.04 1.10
N THR A 45 -19.49 7.61 1.06
CA THR A 45 -20.72 6.83 0.95
C THR A 45 -20.87 6.27 -0.46
N ALA A 46 -21.50 5.10 -0.58
CA ALA A 46 -21.76 4.48 -1.88
C ALA A 46 -22.44 5.48 -2.83
N GLY A 47 -21.87 5.64 -4.04
CA GLY A 47 -22.31 6.61 -5.04
C GLY A 47 -21.57 7.96 -5.05
N GLY A 48 -20.85 8.33 -3.98
CA GLY A 48 -20.16 9.64 -3.89
C GLY A 48 -18.79 9.73 -4.58
N HIS A 49 -18.25 8.61 -5.07
CA HIS A 49 -16.89 8.53 -5.61
C HIS A 49 -16.70 9.42 -6.85
N GLU A 50 -17.67 9.46 -7.77
CA GLU A 50 -17.56 10.29 -8.98
C GLU A 50 -17.37 11.76 -8.61
N ASP A 51 -18.21 12.28 -7.73
CA ASP A 51 -18.16 13.69 -7.32
C ASP A 51 -16.87 14.04 -6.57
N VAL A 52 -16.37 13.11 -5.73
CA VAL A 52 -15.09 13.30 -5.03
C VAL A 52 -13.95 13.40 -6.04
N PHE A 53 -13.91 12.49 -7.02
CA PHE A 53 -12.89 12.50 -8.05
C PHE A 53 -12.96 13.76 -8.92
N GLU A 54 -14.14 14.10 -9.45
CA GLU A 54 -14.30 15.27 -10.33
C GLU A 54 -14.02 16.58 -9.57
N ARG A 55 -14.32 16.68 -8.27
CA ARG A 55 -13.91 17.83 -7.45
C ARG A 55 -12.39 17.93 -7.32
N LEU A 56 -11.70 16.82 -7.09
CA LEU A 56 -10.25 16.80 -6.95
C LEU A 56 -9.56 17.30 -8.24
N VAL A 57 -10.06 16.87 -9.40
CA VAL A 57 -9.46 17.18 -10.71
C VAL A 57 -10.17 18.31 -11.46
N ALA A 58 -10.99 19.13 -10.79
CA ALA A 58 -11.85 20.13 -11.43
C ALA A 58 -11.08 21.17 -12.28
N GLY A 59 -9.80 21.42 -11.94
CA GLY A 59 -8.92 22.33 -12.69
C GLY A 59 -8.21 21.69 -13.88
N TRP A 60 -8.42 20.41 -14.16
CA TRP A 60 -7.71 19.67 -15.20
C TRP A 60 -8.56 19.45 -16.46
N PRO A 61 -7.93 19.23 -17.63
CA PRO A 61 -8.66 18.85 -18.83
C PRO A 61 -9.45 17.55 -18.63
N LYS A 62 -10.58 17.45 -19.34
CA LYS A 62 -11.44 16.25 -19.30
C LYS A 62 -10.82 15.11 -20.11
N LEU A 63 -9.93 14.37 -19.48
CA LEU A 63 -9.15 13.26 -20.03
C LEU A 63 -9.60 11.90 -19.47
N PRO A 64 -9.31 10.79 -20.15
CA PRO A 64 -9.49 9.46 -19.56
C PRO A 64 -8.71 9.33 -18.24
N ALA A 65 -9.23 8.52 -17.32
CA ALA A 65 -8.58 8.22 -16.05
C ALA A 65 -8.32 6.71 -15.91
N ILE A 66 -7.14 6.36 -15.40
CA ILE A 66 -6.79 5.02 -14.94
C ILE A 66 -6.61 5.06 -13.42
N MET A 67 -7.18 4.10 -12.71
CA MET A 67 -7.22 4.08 -11.25
C MET A 67 -6.74 2.74 -10.70
N ALA A 68 -5.92 2.77 -9.66
CA ALA A 68 -5.45 1.61 -8.92
C ALA A 68 -5.86 1.70 -7.44
N GLY A 69 -5.75 0.57 -6.75
CA GLY A 69 -6.01 0.48 -5.32
C GLY A 69 -7.45 0.17 -4.96
N MET A 70 -7.83 0.54 -3.74
CA MET A 70 -9.06 0.11 -3.09
C MET A 70 -10.34 0.64 -3.75
N ILE A 71 -10.24 1.59 -4.67
CA ILE A 71 -11.37 2.03 -5.51
C ILE A 71 -12.01 0.91 -6.33
N GLY A 72 -11.25 -0.15 -6.63
CA GLY A 72 -11.75 -1.36 -7.28
C GLY A 72 -12.28 -2.44 -6.33
N SER A 73 -12.32 -2.19 -5.02
CA SER A 73 -12.83 -3.15 -4.03
C SER A 73 -14.38 -3.19 -4.02
N ARG A 74 -14.95 -4.13 -3.27
CA ARG A 74 -16.41 -4.22 -3.03
C ARG A 74 -16.98 -2.96 -2.37
N GLN A 75 -16.18 -2.28 -1.56
CA GLN A 75 -16.53 -1.03 -0.88
C GLN A 75 -16.08 0.22 -1.66
N GLY A 76 -15.43 0.03 -2.81
CA GLY A 76 -14.96 1.12 -3.66
C GLY A 76 -16.06 1.67 -4.57
N TRP A 77 -15.64 2.28 -5.69
CA TRP A 77 -16.57 2.86 -6.65
C TRP A 77 -17.27 1.77 -7.47
N ARG A 78 -16.49 0.86 -8.05
CA ARG A 78 -17.01 -0.31 -8.77
C ARG A 78 -16.05 -1.49 -8.58
N GLU A 79 -16.61 -2.66 -8.27
CA GLU A 79 -15.82 -3.86 -8.01
C GLU A 79 -15.09 -4.32 -9.28
N ALA A 80 -13.76 -4.28 -9.24
CA ALA A 80 -12.87 -4.89 -10.23
C ALA A 80 -12.45 -6.27 -9.71
N ALA A 81 -12.92 -7.32 -10.37
CA ALA A 81 -12.68 -8.71 -9.98
C ALA A 81 -11.17 -9.02 -9.92
N TYR A 82 -10.76 -9.82 -8.93
CA TYR A 82 -9.36 -10.21 -8.79
C TYR A 82 -8.89 -11.07 -9.97
N LEU A 83 -7.64 -10.85 -10.40
CA LEU A 83 -6.93 -11.73 -11.31
C LEU A 83 -6.18 -12.81 -10.50
N PRO A 84 -6.25 -14.11 -10.83
CA PRO A 84 -5.45 -15.12 -10.15
C PRO A 84 -3.96 -15.02 -10.54
N CYS A 85 -3.05 -15.32 -9.60
CA CYS A 85 -1.65 -15.54 -9.90
C CYS A 85 -1.43 -16.77 -10.82
N PRO A 86 -0.39 -16.77 -11.68
CA PRO A 86 0.53 -15.66 -11.91
C PRO A 86 -0.11 -14.52 -12.72
N ALA A 87 0.18 -13.27 -12.33
CA ALA A 87 -0.38 -12.07 -12.93
C ALA A 87 0.68 -11.30 -13.73
N SER A 88 0.58 -11.36 -15.06
CA SER A 88 1.45 -10.59 -15.97
C SER A 88 0.88 -9.18 -16.24
N PRO A 89 1.71 -8.21 -16.66
CA PRO A 89 1.23 -6.89 -17.08
C PRO A 89 0.12 -6.96 -18.15
N ALA A 90 0.26 -7.86 -19.14
CA ALA A 90 -0.76 -8.08 -20.17
C ALA A 90 -2.05 -8.65 -19.57
N GLY A 91 -1.96 -9.64 -18.68
CA GLY A 91 -3.12 -10.23 -18.03
C GLY A 91 -3.91 -9.24 -17.17
N LEU A 92 -3.21 -8.35 -16.47
CA LEU A 92 -3.85 -7.26 -15.70
C LEU A 92 -4.53 -6.25 -16.62
N ALA A 93 -3.87 -5.84 -17.72
CA ALA A 93 -4.44 -4.90 -18.69
C ALA A 93 -5.74 -5.45 -19.34
N GLU A 94 -5.77 -6.74 -19.68
CA GLU A 94 -6.94 -7.41 -20.27
C GLU A 94 -8.13 -7.52 -19.31
N ARG A 95 -7.88 -7.55 -17.99
CA ARG A 95 -8.91 -7.67 -16.95
C ARG A 95 -9.29 -6.35 -16.30
N THR A 96 -8.84 -5.22 -16.84
CA THR A 96 -9.25 -3.90 -16.38
C THR A 96 -10.76 -3.71 -16.47
N LEU A 97 -11.36 -3.16 -15.41
CA LEU A 97 -12.75 -2.74 -15.41
C LEU A 97 -12.85 -1.38 -16.12
N ARG A 98 -13.68 -1.28 -17.18
CA ARG A 98 -13.85 -0.05 -17.96
C ARG A 98 -15.29 0.42 -17.91
N PHE A 99 -15.48 1.71 -17.70
CA PHE A 99 -16.80 2.34 -17.74
C PHE A 99 -16.70 3.83 -18.06
N THR A 100 -17.83 4.42 -18.40
CA THR A 100 -17.96 5.87 -18.56
C THR A 100 -18.72 6.45 -17.37
N THR A 101 -18.20 7.53 -16.80
CA THR A 101 -18.84 8.26 -15.69
C THR A 101 -20.11 8.97 -16.17
N THR A 102 -20.95 9.41 -15.24
CA THR A 102 -22.13 10.24 -15.54
C THR A 102 -21.70 11.53 -16.25
N GLY A 103 -20.58 12.10 -15.82
CA GLY A 103 -19.92 13.22 -16.47
C GLY A 103 -19.34 12.91 -17.86
N GLY A 104 -19.39 11.68 -18.37
CA GLY A 104 -18.89 11.31 -19.70
C GLY A 104 -17.38 11.08 -19.79
N ARG A 105 -16.69 10.90 -18.66
CA ARG A 105 -15.25 10.57 -18.62
C ARG A 105 -15.06 9.06 -18.73
N ALA A 106 -14.12 8.62 -19.57
CA ALA A 106 -13.71 7.22 -19.61
C ALA A 106 -12.84 6.88 -18.39
N VAL A 107 -13.21 5.85 -17.63
CA VAL A 107 -12.50 5.37 -16.44
C VAL A 107 -12.11 3.91 -16.62
N THR A 108 -10.87 3.59 -16.26
CA THR A 108 -10.31 2.24 -16.20
C THR A 108 -9.84 1.97 -14.77
N ILE A 109 -10.27 0.87 -14.17
CA ILE A 109 -9.81 0.44 -12.84
C ILE A 109 -8.96 -0.83 -13.01
N VAL A 110 -7.75 -0.79 -12.46
CA VAL A 110 -6.83 -1.94 -12.40
C VAL A 110 -7.36 -2.95 -11.37
N PRO A 111 -7.52 -4.24 -11.73
CA PRO A 111 -7.95 -5.25 -10.79
C PRO A 111 -6.84 -5.57 -9.79
N GLY A 112 -7.22 -5.95 -8.57
CA GLY A 112 -6.28 -6.57 -7.64
C GLY A 112 -5.88 -7.98 -8.10
N VAL A 113 -4.92 -8.58 -7.40
CA VAL A 113 -4.47 -9.95 -7.65
C VAL A 113 -4.83 -10.85 -6.46
N MET A 114 -5.21 -12.08 -6.74
CA MET A 114 -5.44 -13.11 -5.72
C MET A 114 -4.56 -14.33 -5.94
N LEU A 115 -4.19 -14.95 -4.84
CA LEU A 115 -3.45 -16.19 -4.79
C LEU A 115 -4.27 -17.23 -4.05
N ARG A 116 -4.30 -18.47 -4.55
CA ARG A 116 -4.74 -19.63 -3.77
C ARG A 116 -3.50 -20.41 -3.35
N SER A 117 -3.44 -20.80 -2.08
CA SER A 117 -2.33 -21.59 -1.55
C SER A 117 -2.91 -22.76 -0.75
N PRO A 118 -2.48 -24.01 -1.00
CA PRO A 118 -2.93 -25.14 -0.18
C PRO A 118 -2.38 -25.10 1.25
N ILE A 119 -1.32 -24.32 1.51
CA ILE A 119 -0.67 -24.22 2.82
C ILE A 119 -1.19 -23.02 3.61
N ARG A 120 -1.49 -21.90 2.94
CA ARG A 120 -1.85 -20.61 3.55
C ARG A 120 -3.31 -20.19 3.29
N ASP A 121 -4.13 -21.09 2.73
CA ASP A 121 -5.47 -20.85 2.15
C ASP A 121 -5.51 -19.89 0.93
N GLY A 122 -4.75 -18.80 0.96
CA GLY A 122 -4.64 -17.83 -0.12
C GLY A 122 -4.21 -16.46 0.38
N ASP A 123 -4.13 -15.51 -0.55
CA ASP A 123 -3.79 -14.12 -0.25
C ASP A 123 -4.40 -13.19 -1.32
N VAL A 124 -4.57 -11.91 -1.00
CA VAL A 124 -5.07 -10.88 -1.93
C VAL A 124 -4.29 -9.58 -1.79
N ILE A 125 -4.05 -8.92 -2.92
CA ILE A 125 -3.48 -7.56 -2.99
C ILE A 125 -4.32 -6.68 -3.91
N ARG A 126 -4.32 -5.37 -3.67
CA ARG A 126 -5.05 -4.40 -4.50
C ARG A 126 -4.41 -3.02 -4.39
N GLY A 127 -3.67 -2.66 -5.43
CA GLY A 127 -2.82 -1.49 -5.54
C GLY A 127 -1.36 -1.90 -5.72
N GLU A 128 -0.88 -2.85 -4.91
CA GLU A 128 0.51 -3.32 -4.93
C GLU A 128 0.89 -3.98 -6.27
N GLU A 129 -0.06 -4.66 -6.93
CA GLU A 129 0.18 -5.24 -8.26
C GLU A 129 0.61 -4.18 -9.28
N THR A 130 0.07 -2.97 -9.16
CA THR A 130 0.42 -1.85 -10.06
C THR A 130 1.87 -1.40 -9.84
N GLN A 131 2.37 -1.45 -8.59
CA GLN A 131 3.77 -1.15 -8.28
C GLN A 131 4.71 -2.23 -8.85
N VAL A 132 4.34 -3.51 -8.74
CA VAL A 132 5.11 -4.62 -9.31
C VAL A 132 5.14 -4.54 -10.84
N ILE A 133 4.03 -4.19 -11.50
CA ILE A 133 4.02 -3.94 -12.95
C ILE A 133 4.94 -2.76 -13.30
N GLY A 134 4.92 -1.68 -12.50
CA GLY A 134 5.82 -0.54 -12.70
C GLY A 134 7.29 -0.95 -12.67
N LEU A 135 7.67 -1.87 -11.77
CA LEU A 135 9.00 -2.49 -11.77
C LEU A 135 9.26 -3.28 -13.05
N LEU A 136 8.35 -4.18 -13.44
CA LEU A 136 8.48 -4.99 -14.66
C LEU A 136 8.52 -4.15 -15.94
N GLY A 137 7.89 -2.97 -15.95
CA GLY A 137 7.99 -2.02 -17.05
C GLY A 137 9.37 -1.38 -17.18
N ARG A 138 10.09 -1.22 -16.06
CA ARG A 138 11.46 -0.68 -16.01
C ARG A 138 12.52 -1.75 -16.20
N ASP A 139 12.29 -2.93 -15.63
CA ASP A 139 13.14 -4.11 -15.76
C ASP A 139 12.30 -5.36 -16.09
N PRO A 140 12.04 -5.62 -17.37
CA PRO A 140 11.24 -6.77 -17.80
C PRO A 140 11.84 -8.14 -17.47
N ARG A 141 13.12 -8.18 -17.06
CA ARG A 141 13.84 -9.43 -16.72
C ARG A 141 14.03 -9.59 -15.22
N PHE A 142 13.40 -8.74 -14.40
CA PHE A 142 13.49 -8.85 -12.96
C PHE A 142 12.95 -10.21 -12.49
N GLU A 143 13.76 -10.91 -11.71
CA GLU A 143 13.46 -12.20 -11.09
C GLU A 143 13.86 -12.09 -9.61
N GLY A 144 12.92 -12.30 -8.68
CA GLY A 144 13.20 -12.20 -7.26
C GLY A 144 12.03 -11.75 -6.40
N VAL A 145 12.33 -11.30 -5.19
CA VAL A 145 11.33 -10.85 -4.21
C VAL A 145 11.32 -9.32 -4.13
N VAL A 146 10.13 -8.74 -4.25
CA VAL A 146 9.85 -7.32 -4.02
C VAL A 146 9.16 -7.18 -2.66
N ILE A 147 9.75 -6.39 -1.76
CA ILE A 147 9.14 -6.07 -0.47
C ILE A 147 8.46 -4.71 -0.59
N LEU A 148 7.15 -4.70 -0.38
CA LEU A 148 6.28 -3.52 -0.45
C LEU A 148 5.78 -3.23 0.98
N PRO A 149 6.54 -2.47 1.78
CA PRO A 149 6.19 -2.20 3.18
C PRO A 149 4.98 -1.27 3.29
N GLY A 150 4.22 -1.40 4.38
CA GLY A 150 3.08 -0.54 4.67
C GLY A 150 2.28 -1.02 5.88
N THR A 151 1.03 -0.55 6.01
CA THR A 151 0.08 -1.06 7.03
C THR A 151 0.01 -2.59 6.98
N HIS A 152 -0.08 -3.12 5.76
CA HIS A 152 0.20 -4.52 5.46
C HIS A 152 1.38 -4.56 4.52
N SER A 153 2.46 -5.20 4.91
CA SER A 153 3.66 -5.40 4.07
C SER A 153 3.44 -6.58 3.15
N LYS A 154 3.79 -6.45 1.88
CA LYS A 154 3.65 -7.53 0.89
C LYS A 154 5.04 -7.98 0.46
N TRP A 155 5.28 -9.28 0.49
CA TRP A 155 6.46 -9.89 -0.10
C TRP A 155 6.02 -10.57 -1.37
N ALA A 156 6.33 -9.97 -2.52
CA ALA A 156 5.88 -10.40 -3.83
C ALA A 156 7.01 -11.09 -4.58
N THR A 157 6.82 -12.36 -4.94
CA THR A 157 7.74 -13.10 -5.80
C THR A 157 7.41 -12.81 -7.25
N VAL A 158 8.38 -12.28 -7.98
CA VAL A 158 8.29 -11.99 -9.41
C VAL A 158 9.15 -12.98 -10.16
N GLY A 159 8.57 -13.57 -11.20
CA GLY A 159 9.30 -14.42 -12.13
C GLY A 159 8.52 -14.72 -13.40
N GLY A 160 9.25 -14.99 -14.49
CA GLY A 160 8.67 -15.18 -15.82
C GLY A 160 7.95 -13.93 -16.34
N GLY A 161 8.36 -12.73 -15.92
CA GLY A 161 7.71 -11.47 -16.27
C GLY A 161 6.33 -11.26 -15.64
N ALA A 162 6.05 -11.94 -14.52
CA ALA A 162 4.77 -11.88 -13.83
C ALA A 162 4.93 -11.85 -12.31
N LEU A 163 3.93 -11.31 -11.61
CA LEU A 163 3.74 -11.55 -10.18
C LEU A 163 3.31 -13.01 -9.99
N ALA A 164 4.21 -13.84 -9.46
CA ALA A 164 4.02 -15.29 -9.39
C ALA A 164 3.40 -15.76 -8.07
N ASP A 165 3.82 -15.14 -6.96
CA ASP A 165 3.37 -15.46 -5.60
C ASP A 165 3.47 -14.20 -4.74
N PHE A 166 2.75 -14.16 -3.62
CA PHE A 166 2.96 -13.13 -2.61
C PHE A 166 2.53 -13.59 -1.22
N GLN A 167 2.98 -12.84 -0.22
CA GLN A 167 2.56 -13.00 1.17
C GLN A 167 2.35 -11.64 1.84
N THR A 168 1.23 -11.50 2.52
CA THR A 168 0.88 -10.34 3.31
C THR A 168 1.27 -10.53 4.78
N PHE A 169 1.90 -9.51 5.35
CA PHE A 169 2.24 -9.41 6.76
C PHE A 169 1.59 -8.16 7.35
N LEU A 170 0.90 -8.29 8.48
CA LEU A 170 0.19 -7.18 9.14
C LEU A 170 1.15 -6.27 9.93
N THR A 171 2.35 -6.01 9.41
CA THR A 171 3.47 -5.36 10.11
C THR A 171 3.08 -3.99 10.71
N GLY A 172 2.56 -3.09 9.87
CA GLY A 172 2.19 -1.74 10.30
C GLY A 172 0.91 -1.71 11.13
N GLU A 173 -0.07 -2.55 10.82
CA GLU A 173 -1.29 -2.70 11.62
C GLU A 173 -0.97 -3.20 13.03
N MET A 174 -0.13 -4.23 13.16
CA MET A 174 0.31 -4.74 14.45
C MET A 174 1.11 -3.70 15.23
N PHE A 175 2.00 -2.94 14.58
CA PHE A 175 2.69 -1.82 15.21
C PHE A 175 1.71 -0.82 15.82
N GLU A 176 0.71 -0.39 15.06
CA GLU A 176 -0.30 0.58 15.51
C GLU A 176 -1.16 0.03 16.64
N LEU A 177 -1.67 -1.19 16.51
CA LEU A 177 -2.48 -1.84 17.55
C LEU A 177 -1.69 -1.99 18.86
N LEU A 178 -0.43 -2.42 18.78
CA LEU A 178 0.41 -2.61 19.96
C LEU A 178 0.80 -1.28 20.60
N SER A 179 1.20 -0.28 19.81
CA SER A 179 1.66 1.01 20.33
C SER A 179 0.52 1.91 20.85
N LYS A 180 -0.68 1.83 20.28
CA LYS A 180 -1.78 2.75 20.62
C LYS A 180 -2.92 2.10 21.42
N HIS A 181 -3.24 0.84 21.11
CA HIS A 181 -4.49 0.21 21.59
C HIS A 181 -4.26 -0.93 22.59
N SER A 182 -3.05 -1.46 22.69
CA SER A 182 -2.71 -2.48 23.68
C SER A 182 -2.23 -1.89 25.02
N PHE A 183 -1.94 -2.76 25.99
CA PHE A 183 -1.31 -2.36 27.25
C PHE A 183 0.12 -1.81 27.06
N LEU A 184 0.81 -2.16 25.96
CA LEU A 184 2.18 -1.71 25.68
C LEU A 184 2.27 -0.19 25.43
N ARG A 185 1.15 0.50 25.16
CA ARG A 185 1.10 1.96 25.00
C ARG A 185 1.70 2.74 26.18
N HIS A 186 1.66 2.16 27.39
CA HIS A 186 2.25 2.74 28.59
C HIS A 186 3.78 2.63 28.64
N SER A 187 4.36 1.84 27.73
CA SER A 187 5.80 1.52 27.65
C SER A 187 6.51 2.12 26.44
N VAL A 188 5.76 2.68 25.50
CA VAL A 188 6.27 3.29 24.26
C VAL A 188 5.85 4.76 24.14
N ALA A 189 6.56 5.56 23.37
CA ALA A 189 6.19 6.94 23.08
C ALA A 189 4.97 7.01 22.13
N GLU A 190 4.26 8.14 22.10
CA GLU A 190 3.09 8.35 21.22
C GLU A 190 3.48 8.65 19.75
N GLY A 191 4.78 8.81 19.49
CA GLY A 191 5.37 9.00 18.17
C GLY A 191 6.89 9.07 18.29
N GLY A 192 7.57 8.96 17.16
CA GLY A 192 9.03 9.08 17.08
C GLY A 192 9.47 9.24 15.63
N ALA A 193 10.46 10.10 15.39
CA ALA A 193 11.09 10.25 14.09
C ALA A 193 12.28 9.28 14.01
N GLU A 194 12.54 8.74 12.81
CA GLU A 194 13.76 7.98 12.52
C GLU A 194 14.05 6.79 13.46
N LEU A 195 12.99 6.10 13.92
CA LEU A 195 13.09 4.95 14.84
C LEU A 195 14.12 3.88 14.41
N SER A 196 14.29 3.69 13.09
CA SER A 196 15.24 2.72 12.53
C SER A 196 16.72 3.07 12.76
N THR A 197 17.02 4.31 13.14
CA THR A 197 18.38 4.77 13.46
C THR A 197 18.76 4.48 14.91
N LEU A 198 17.78 4.22 15.77
CA LEU A 198 18.02 3.93 17.18
C LEU A 198 18.56 2.50 17.36
N PRO A 199 19.57 2.28 18.23
CA PRO A 199 20.20 0.96 18.41
C PRO A 199 19.21 -0.15 18.77
N ASP A 200 18.15 0.21 19.50
CA ASP A 200 17.15 -0.72 19.98
C ASP A 200 16.24 -1.29 18.87
N PHE A 201 16.10 -0.58 17.76
CA PHE A 201 15.48 -1.14 16.56
C PHE A 201 16.28 -2.34 16.05
N GLY A 202 17.60 -2.16 15.85
CA GLY A 202 18.48 -3.22 15.35
C GLY A 202 18.60 -4.40 16.32
N LEU A 203 18.60 -4.13 17.62
CA LEU A 203 18.56 -5.18 18.65
C LEU A 203 17.28 -6.03 18.55
N ALA A 204 16.11 -5.39 18.38
CA ALA A 204 14.85 -6.11 18.24
C ALA A 204 14.82 -6.98 16.98
N VAL A 205 15.24 -6.44 15.84
CA VAL A 205 15.32 -7.21 14.58
C VAL A 205 16.24 -8.41 14.75
N LYS A 206 17.41 -8.24 15.37
CA LYS A 206 18.33 -9.35 15.65
C LYS A 206 17.69 -10.43 16.52
N ARG A 207 16.93 -10.05 17.56
CA ARG A 207 16.24 -11.02 18.44
C ARG A 207 15.19 -11.84 17.70
N MET A 208 14.46 -11.22 16.78
CA MET A 208 13.46 -11.94 15.98
C MET A 208 14.11 -12.85 14.94
N VAL A 209 15.02 -12.31 14.14
CA VAL A 209 15.59 -12.99 12.97
C VAL A 209 16.67 -14.01 13.35
N VAL A 210 17.56 -13.65 14.29
CA VAL A 210 18.72 -14.49 14.65
C VAL A 210 18.43 -15.40 15.84
N GLU A 211 17.78 -14.87 16.87
CA GLU A 211 17.48 -15.66 18.09
C GLU A 211 16.16 -16.43 17.98
N GLY A 212 15.30 -16.10 17.01
CA GLY A 212 14.07 -16.84 16.73
C GLY A 212 13.02 -16.73 17.83
N LEU A 213 12.96 -15.58 18.52
CA LEU A 213 12.02 -15.41 19.62
C LEU A 213 10.56 -15.52 19.13
N PRO A 214 9.71 -16.31 19.81
CA PRO A 214 8.29 -16.37 19.48
C PRO A 214 7.65 -14.98 19.61
N PHE A 215 6.99 -14.49 18.56
CA PHE A 215 6.48 -13.12 18.46
C PHE A 215 5.68 -12.68 19.69
N LEU A 216 4.71 -13.49 20.13
CA LEU A 216 3.85 -13.16 21.29
C LEU A 216 4.65 -13.05 22.61
N ALA A 217 5.73 -13.81 22.75
CA ALA A 217 6.64 -13.67 23.89
C ALA A 217 7.53 -12.43 23.73
N ALA A 218 8.04 -12.19 22.52
CA ALA A 218 8.94 -11.08 22.22
C ALA A 218 8.31 -9.72 22.49
N ILE A 219 7.05 -9.49 22.07
CA ILE A 219 6.37 -8.20 22.26
C ILE A 219 6.16 -7.83 23.74
N PHE A 220 6.06 -8.81 24.64
CA PHE A 220 5.97 -8.53 26.09
C PHE A 220 7.28 -7.96 26.64
N SER A 221 8.42 -8.25 26.00
CA SER A 221 9.73 -7.71 26.43
C SER A 221 9.80 -6.18 26.36
N VAL A 222 8.97 -5.53 25.55
CA VAL A 222 8.82 -4.05 25.53
C VAL A 222 8.48 -3.52 26.93
N ARG A 223 7.55 -4.18 27.64
CA ARG A 223 7.17 -3.80 29.00
C ARG A 223 8.26 -4.15 30.01
N VAL A 224 8.86 -5.33 29.86
CA VAL A 224 9.91 -5.83 30.77
C VAL A 224 11.11 -4.88 30.78
N ARG A 225 11.57 -4.44 29.60
CA ARG A 225 12.67 -3.48 29.44
C ARG A 225 12.44 -2.16 30.16
N GLN A 226 11.19 -1.67 30.16
CA GLN A 226 10.84 -0.47 30.91
C GLN A 226 10.91 -0.69 32.42
N LEU A 227 10.47 -1.87 32.91
CA LEU A 227 10.38 -2.18 34.34
C LEU A 227 11.73 -2.56 34.98
N LEU A 228 12.54 -3.33 34.26
CA LEU A 228 13.79 -3.88 34.79
C LEU A 228 15.00 -3.00 34.47
N ASP A 229 15.01 -2.42 33.27
CA ASP A 229 16.20 -1.74 32.72
C ASP A 229 16.00 -0.23 32.58
N ASN A 230 14.82 0.30 32.95
CA ASN A 230 14.44 1.71 32.80
C ASN A 230 14.63 2.26 31.37
N VAL A 231 14.47 1.42 30.35
CA VAL A 231 14.57 1.83 28.94
C VAL A 231 13.54 2.91 28.64
N THR A 232 13.96 3.94 27.90
CA THR A 232 13.10 5.08 27.57
C THR A 232 11.91 4.64 26.72
N ARG A 233 10.82 5.42 26.77
CA ARG A 233 9.63 5.15 25.94
C ARG A 233 9.93 5.29 24.43
N GLU A 234 10.87 6.13 24.05
CA GLU A 234 11.29 6.31 22.66
C GLU A 234 12.09 5.11 22.15
N ASP A 235 13.10 4.68 22.91
CA ASP A 235 13.87 3.48 22.60
C ASP A 235 12.99 2.23 22.55
N ASN A 236 12.01 2.11 23.46
CA ASN A 236 11.03 1.04 23.43
C ASN A 236 10.08 1.11 22.22
N LEU A 237 9.79 2.30 21.69
CA LEU A 237 9.01 2.44 20.47
C LEU A 237 9.82 1.95 19.26
N ALA A 238 11.11 2.28 19.19
CA ALA A 238 12.02 1.75 18.18
C ALA A 238 12.20 0.23 18.30
N TYR A 239 12.36 -0.27 19.52
CA TYR A 239 12.41 -1.71 19.81
C TYR A 239 11.14 -2.42 19.35
N LEU A 240 9.95 -1.90 19.68
CA LEU A 240 8.68 -2.45 19.20
C LEU A 240 8.59 -2.46 17.67
N SER A 241 9.05 -1.39 17.01
CA SER A 241 9.11 -1.32 15.54
C SER A 241 10.01 -2.40 14.96
N GLY A 242 11.20 -2.62 15.54
CA GLY A 242 12.09 -3.69 15.10
C GLY A 242 11.55 -5.10 15.37
N LEU A 243 10.76 -5.29 16.45
CA LEU A 243 10.15 -6.59 16.78
C LEU A 243 9.05 -7.01 15.80
N VAL A 244 8.29 -6.05 15.25
CA VAL A 244 7.23 -6.38 14.28
C VAL A 244 7.78 -6.55 12.87
N ILE A 245 8.93 -5.94 12.55
CA ILE A 245 9.58 -6.02 11.25
C ILE A 245 10.48 -7.26 11.12
N GLY A 246 11.24 -7.57 12.17
CA GLY A 246 12.11 -8.77 12.22
C GLY A 246 11.32 -10.05 12.38
#